data_AF-A0A925HMT2-F1
#
_entry.id   AF-A0A925HMT2-F1
#
_cell.length_a   1.000
_cell.length_b   1.000
_cell.length_c   1.000
_cell.angle_alpha   90.00
_cell.angle_beta   90.00
_cell.angle_gamma   90.00
#
_symmetry.space_group_name_H-M   'P 1'
#
loop_
_entity.id
_entity.type
_entity.pdbx_description
1 polymer ?
#
loop_
_entity_poly.entity_id
_entity_poly.type
_entity_poly.pdbx_seq_one_letter_code
_entity_poly.pdbx_strand_id
1 'polypeptide(L)' 'MKYVILHTDGMADHPREELGGRTPLQAASTPHLDRLAQSG' A
#
# COMPACT_ATOMS: atom_id res chain seq x y z
N MET A 1 26.69 -4.34 -4.41
CA MET A 1 25.40 -3.88 -3.86
C MET A 1 24.42 -5.04 -3.86
N LYS A 2 23.52 -5.10 -2.88
CA LYS A 2 22.46 -6.10 -2.81
C LYS A 2 21.12 -5.37 -2.87
N TYR A 3 20.15 -5.93 -3.58
CA TYR A 3 18.84 -5.34 -3.78
C TYR A 3 17.76 -6.31 -3.35
N VAL A 4 16.63 -5.77 -2.90
CA VAL A 4 15.39 -6.50 -2.63
C VAL A 4 14.30 -5.84 -3.47
N ILE A 5 13.60 -6.64 -4.26
CA ILE A 5 12.42 -6.22 -5.01
C ILE A 5 11.23 -6.93 -4.37
N LEU A 6 10.28 -6.14 -3.88
CA LEU A 6 9.01 -6.64 -3.37
C LEU A 6 7.93 -6.39 -4.42
N HIS A 7 7.43 -7.45 -5.03
CA HIS A 7 6.30 -7.40 -5.96
C HIS A 7 5.06 -7.91 -5.24
N THR A 8 4.05 -7.06 -5.14
CA THR A 8 2.77 -7.38 -4.50
C THR A 8 1.70 -7.58 -5.57
N ASP A 9 1.37 -8.85 -5.83
CA ASP A 9 0.34 -9.18 -6.80
C ASP A 9 -1.04 -8.76 -6.29
N GLY A 10 -1.88 -8.21 -7.18
CA GLY A 10 -3.25 -7.79 -6.87
C GLY A 10 -3.39 -6.66 -5.84
N MET A 11 -2.33 -5.92 -5.50
CA MET A 11 -2.40 -4.89 -4.45
C MET A 11 -3.15 -3.61 -4.87
N ALA A 12 -3.25 -3.36 -6.19
CA ALA A 12 -4.06 -2.28 -6.72
C ALA A 12 -5.54 -2.67 -6.70
N ASP A 13 -6.38 -1.75 -6.28
CA ASP A 13 -7.83 -1.97 -6.20
C ASP A 13 -8.58 -0.63 -6.33
N HIS A 14 -9.90 -0.69 -6.38
CA HIS A 14 -10.79 0.44 -6.47
C HIS A 14 -11.26 0.94 -5.09
N PRO A 15 -11.62 2.22 -4.97
CA PRO A 15 -12.32 2.75 -3.81
C PRO A 15 -13.60 1.96 -3.50
N ARG A 16 -13.86 1.73 -2.21
CA ARG A 16 -15.06 1.04 -1.73
C ARG A 16 -15.83 1.96 -0.77
N GLU A 17 -17.16 2.02 -0.90
CA GLU A 17 -18.02 2.82 -0.03
C GLU A 17 -17.90 2.41 1.44
N GLU A 18 -17.85 1.10 1.72
CA GLU A 18 -17.68 0.54 3.08
C GLU A 18 -16.36 0.92 3.76
N LEU A 19 -15.37 1.36 2.99
CA LEU A 19 -14.07 1.85 3.49
C LEU A 19 -14.01 3.38 3.57
N GLY A 20 -15.13 4.07 3.35
CA GLY A 20 -15.21 5.54 3.29
C GLY A 20 -14.61 6.12 2.01
N GLY A 21 -14.75 5.43 0.88
CA GLY A 21 -14.22 5.86 -0.42
C GLY A 21 -12.71 5.64 -0.57
N ARG A 22 -12.13 4.74 0.22
CA ARG A 22 -10.71 4.35 0.16
C ARG A 22 -10.54 3.01 -0.54
N THR A 23 -9.36 2.77 -1.12
CA THR A 23 -8.95 1.41 -1.51
C THR A 23 -8.60 0.58 -0.28
N PRO A 24 -8.57 -0.76 -0.36
CA PRO A 24 -8.13 -1.61 0.75
C PRO A 24 -6.73 -1.24 1.26
N LEU A 25 -5.80 -0.93 0.36
CA LEU A 25 -4.45 -0.50 0.74
C LEU A 25 -4.46 0.82 1.54
N GLN A 26 -5.28 1.80 1.13
CA GLN A 26 -5.41 3.07 1.85
C GLN A 26 -6.15 2.93 3.19
N ALA A 27 -7.00 1.91 3.33
CA ALA A 27 -7.74 1.65 4.56
C ALA A 27 -6.91 0.84 5.59
N ALA A 28 -5.96 0.04 5.13
CA ALA A 28 -5.09 -0.78 5.96
C ALA A 28 -4.08 0.06 6.77
N SER A 29 -3.68 -0.45 7.93
CA SER A 29 -2.55 0.13 8.67
C SER A 29 -1.24 -0.36 8.07
N THR A 30 -0.58 0.47 7.28
CA THR A 30 0.66 0.13 6.56
C THR A 30 1.87 0.98 6.94
N PRO A 31 2.18 1.18 8.25
CA PRO A 31 3.17 2.18 8.69
C PRO A 31 4.58 1.97 8.11
N HIS A 32 4.95 0.74 7.79
CA HIS A 32 6.25 0.46 7.15
C HIS A 32 6.28 0.82 5.68
N LEU A 33 5.20 0.54 4.94
CA LEU A 33 5.09 0.96 3.55
C LEU A 33 4.98 2.48 3.46
N ASP A 34 4.24 3.11 4.38
CA ASP A 34 4.09 4.56 4.47
C ASP A 34 5.45 5.22 4.73
N ARG A 35 6.23 4.70 5.70
CA ARG A 35 7.59 5.17 5.97
C ARG A 35 8.49 5.00 4.75
N LEU A 36 8.42 3.87 4.06
CA LEU A 36 9.22 3.62 2.85
C LEU A 36 8.86 4.62 1.74
N ALA A 37 7.56 4.87 1.52
CA ALA A 37 7.10 5.84 0.53
C ALA A 37 7.50 7.28 0.87
N GLN A 38 7.54 7.64 2.16
CA GLN A 38 7.99 8.95 2.64
C GLN A 38 9.51 9.13 2.63
N SER A 39 10.26 8.04 2.75
CA SER A 39 11.73 8.04 2.85
C SER A 39 12.44 7.69 1.53
N GLY A 40 11.66 7.48 0.46
CA GLY A 40 12.13 7.09 -0.87
C GLY A 40 12.72 8.25 -1.66
#